data_AF-A0A4V3K880-F1
#
_entry.id   AF-A0A4V3K880-F1
#
_cell.length_a   1.000
_cell.length_b   1.000
_cell.length_c   1.000
_cell.angle_alpha   90.00
_cell.angle_beta   90.00
_cell.angle_gamma   90.00
#
_symmetry.space_group_name_H-M   'P 1'
#
loop_
_entity.id
_entity.type
_entity.pdbx_description
1 polymer ?
#
loop_
_entity_poly.entity_id
_entity_poly.type
_entity_poly.pdbx_seq_one_letter_code
_entity_poly.pdbx_strand_id
1 'polypeptide(L)' 'MITVKKPFNTPLRRWKEGDTFEAGEVDLAPHTLDSLKAGQFIAVPATKAKADAAPALPENSND' A
#
# COMPACT_ATOMS: atom_id res chain seq x y z
N MET A 1 -7.70 3.09 -6.76
CA MET A 1 -8.50 1.98 -6.20
C MET A 1 -7.71 1.00 -5.35
N ILE A 2 -7.76 1.18 -4.04
CA ILE A 2 -7.19 0.31 -3.01
C ILE A 2 -8.14 -0.86 -2.75
N THR A 3 -7.62 -2.08 -2.62
CA THR A 3 -8.41 -3.29 -2.35
C THR A 3 -8.20 -3.77 -0.92
N VAL A 4 -9.26 -4.10 -0.21
CA VAL A 4 -9.20 -4.68 1.13
C VAL A 4 -8.89 -6.17 1.01
N LYS A 5 -7.76 -6.59 1.59
CA LYS A 5 -7.33 -8.00 1.65
C LYS A 5 -7.72 -8.69 2.96
N LYS A 6 -7.92 -7.93 4.03
CA LYS A 6 -8.40 -8.46 5.31
C LYS A 6 -9.45 -7.51 5.89
N PRO A 7 -10.52 -8.03 6.50
CA PRO A 7 -11.53 -7.20 7.10
C PRO A 7 -10.94 -6.35 8.24
N PHE A 8 -11.29 -5.06 8.26
CA PHE A 8 -10.95 -4.14 9.34
C PHE A 8 -12.12 -3.19 9.57
N ASN A 9 -12.11 -2.51 10.71
CA ASN A 9 -13.16 -1.58 11.10
C ASN A 9 -12.60 -0.17 11.18
N THR A 10 -13.33 0.78 10.62
CA THR A 10 -13.19 2.21 10.92
C THR A 10 -14.40 2.68 11.73
N PRO A 11 -14.35 3.85 12.38
CA PRO A 11 -15.47 4.47 13.07
C PRO A 11 -16.69 4.67 12.17
N LEU A 12 -16.45 4.88 10.87
CA LEU A 12 -17.49 5.15 9.88
C LEU A 12 -18.07 3.86 9.28
N ARG A 13 -17.24 2.83 9.05
CA ARG A 13 -17.67 1.61 8.35
C ARG A 13 -16.83 0.39 8.69
N ARG A 14 -17.46 -0.77 8.58
CA ARG A 14 -16.77 -2.07 8.59
C ARG A 14 -16.41 -2.49 7.16
N TRP A 15 -15.11 -2.63 6.91
CA TRP A 15 -14.56 -3.07 5.63
C TRP A 15 -14.46 -4.59 5.59
N LYS A 16 -14.84 -5.20 4.45
CA LYS A 16 -14.76 -6.64 4.22
C LYS A 16 -13.67 -6.95 3.21
N GLU A 17 -13.18 -8.18 3.22
CA GLU A 17 -12.29 -8.66 2.17
C GLU A 17 -12.95 -8.51 0.79
N GLY A 18 -12.21 -7.96 -0.18
CA GLY A 18 -12.69 -7.69 -1.53
C GLY A 18 -13.35 -6.32 -1.72
N ASP A 19 -13.66 -5.57 -0.65
CA ASP A 19 -14.09 -4.18 -0.80
C ASP A 19 -12.97 -3.35 -1.47
N THR A 20 -13.36 -2.34 -2.23
CA THR A 20 -12.43 -1.40 -2.87
C THR A 20 -12.81 0.04 -2.57
N PHE A 21 -11.81 0.90 -2.43
CA PHE A 21 -12.02 2.32 -2.15
C PHE A 21 -10.90 3.19 -2.72
N GLU A 22 -11.14 4.50 -2.84
CA GLU A 22 -10.17 5.47 -3.35
C GLU A 22 -9.35 6.07 -2.20
N ALA A 23 -8.07 6.36 -2.46
CA ALA A 23 -7.21 7.02 -1.48
C ALA A 23 -7.70 8.46 -1.27
N GLY A 24 -8.14 8.79 -0.04
CA GLY A 24 -8.61 10.14 0.32
C GLY A 24 -10.13 10.34 0.35
N GLU A 25 -10.92 9.37 -0.13
CA GLU A 25 -12.39 9.41 0.00
C GLU A 25 -12.86 8.83 1.35
N VAL A 26 -12.03 7.98 1.96
CA VAL A 26 -12.36 7.25 3.17
C VAL A 26 -11.51 7.74 4.34
N ASP A 27 -12.17 8.11 5.43
CA ASP A 27 -11.49 8.29 6.71
C ASP A 27 -11.15 6.92 7.31
N LEU A 28 -9.85 6.64 7.35
CA LEU A 28 -9.29 5.38 7.86
C LEU A 28 -8.92 5.48 9.34
N ALA A 29 -9.17 6.64 9.99
CA ALA A 29 -8.82 6.83 11.39
C ALA A 29 -9.45 5.73 12.24
N PRO A 30 -8.79 5.24 13.30
CA PRO A 30 -7.49 5.68 13.80
C PRO A 30 -6.28 5.11 13.02
N HIS A 31 -6.51 4.35 11.94
CA HIS A 31 -5.46 3.75 11.13
C HIS A 31 -4.98 4.69 10.01
N THR A 32 -3.80 4.40 9.49
CA THR A 32 -3.25 5.04 8.28
C THR A 32 -3.15 4.02 7.14
N LEU A 33 -3.16 4.51 5.90
CA LEU A 33 -2.90 3.67 4.72
C LEU A 33 -1.61 2.87 4.84
N ASP A 34 -0.56 3.51 5.36
CA ASP A 34 0.73 2.87 5.57
C ASP A 34 0.65 1.72 6.58
N SER A 35 -0.01 1.94 7.73
CA SER A 35 -0.19 0.91 8.75
C SER A 35 -1.03 -0.28 8.24
N LEU A 36 -2.09 -0.01 7.48
CA LEU A 36 -2.90 -1.05 6.85
C LEU A 36 -2.13 -1.82 5.76
N LYS A 37 -1.29 -1.12 4.99
CA LYS A 37 -0.41 -1.73 3.99
C LYS A 37 0.66 -2.60 4.65
N ALA A 38 1.32 -2.10 5.70
CA ALA A 38 2.33 -2.82 6.48
C ALA A 38 1.74 -4.08 7.13
N GLY A 39 0.52 -4.00 7.66
CA GLY A 39 -0.22 -5.15 8.20
C GLY A 39 -0.86 -6.06 7.15
N GLN A 40 -0.68 -5.77 5.85
CA GLN A 40 -1.29 -6.51 4.73
C GLN A 40 -2.83 -6.57 4.78
N PHE A 41 -3.47 -5.56 5.38
CA PHE A 41 -4.94 -5.43 5.41
C PHE A 41 -5.49 -4.90 4.09
N ILE A 42 -4.69 -4.12 3.36
CA ILE A 42 -5.07 -3.53 2.08
C ILE A 42 -3.96 -3.75 1.03
N ALA A 43 -4.36 -3.77 -0.23
CA ALA A 43 -3.50 -3.71 -1.39
C ALA A 43 -3.73 -2.38 -2.09
N VAL A 44 -2.76 -1.49 -1.97
CA VAL A 44 -2.71 -0.29 -2.79
C VAL A 44 -2.15 -0.71 -4.16
N PRO A 45 -2.87 -0.50 -5.27
CA PRO A 45 -2.31 -0.77 -6.58
C PRO A 45 -1.09 0.12 -6.70
N ALA A 46 0.05 -0.49 -6.99
CA ALA A 46 1.24 0.26 -7.36
C ALA A 46 0.90 0.99 -8.65
N THR A 47 0.44 2.24 -8.55
CA THR A 47 0.64 3.19 -9.64
C THR A 47 2.12 3.09 -9.94
N LYS A 48 2.47 2.59 -11.14
CA LYS A 48 3.84 2.31 -11.58
C LYS A 48 4.71 3.55 -11.44
N ALA A 49 5.20 3.84 -10.24
CA ALA A 49 6.35 4.65 -10.00
C ALA A 49 7.51 3.67 -9.93
N LYS A 50 8.23 3.56 -11.05
CA LYS A 50 9.61 3.09 -11.07
C LYS A 50 10.36 3.80 -9.94
N ALA A 51 10.90 3.07 -8.97
CA ALA A 51 12.12 3.36 -8.20
C ALA A 51 12.04 2.65 -6.84
N ASP A 52 12.63 1.46 -6.76
CA ASP A 52 13.53 1.06 -5.68
C ASP A 52 14.19 -0.26 -6.12
N ALA A 53 15.38 -0.17 -6.72
CA ALA A 53 16.65 -0.45 -6.03
C ALA A 53 17.08 -1.92 -6.22
N ALA A 54 17.69 -2.20 -7.38
CA ALA A 54 18.79 -3.15 -7.42
C ALA A 54 20.09 -2.34 -7.26
N PRO A 55 21.02 -2.76 -6.39
CA PRO A 55 22.11 -1.95 -5.89
C PRO A 55 23.18 -1.72 -6.97
N ALA A 56 23.97 -0.66 -6.79
CA ALA A 56 25.15 -0.35 -7.59
C ALA A 56 26.05 -1.59 -7.77
N LEU A 57 26.27 -2.01 -9.02
CA LEU A 57 27.41 -2.84 -9.38
C LEU A 57 28.58 -1.88 -9.67
N PRO A 58 29.74 -2.05 -9.01
CA PRO A 58 30.85 -1.10 -9.11
C PRO A 58 31.44 -1.08 -10.52
N GLU A 59 31.70 0.14 -10.98
CA GLU A 59 32.57 0.44 -12.10
C GLU A 59 33.98 -0.08 -11.77
N ASN A 60 34.30 -1.29 -12.22
CA ASN A 60 35.68 -1.74 -12.27
C ASN A 60 36.19 -1.57 -13.70
N SER A 61 36.74 -0.38 -13.94
CA SER A 61 37.80 -0.16 -14.93
C SER A 61 38.94 -1.14 -14.69
N ASN A 62 39.40 -1.86 -15.71
CA ASN A 62 40.84 -2.05 -15.96
C ASN A 62 41.11 -2.66 -17.35
N ASP A 63 41.92 -1.92 -18.11
CA ASP A 63 42.85 -2.28 -19.21
C ASP A 63 42.35 -3.03 -20.44
#